data_AF-A0A0F9DQK0-F1
#
_entry.id   AF-A0A0F9DQK0-F1
#
_cell.length_a   1.000
_cell.length_b   1.000
_cell.length_c   1.000
_cell.angle_alpha   90.00
_cell.angle_beta   90.00
_cell.angle_gamma   90.00
#
_symmetry.space_group_name_H-M   'P 1'
#
loop_
_entity.id
_entity.type
_entity.pdbx_description
1 polymer ?
#
loop_
_entity_poly.entity_id
_entity_poly.type
_entity_poly.pdbx_seq_one_letter_code
_entity_poly.pdbx_strand_id
1 'polypeptide(L)'
;MSKIPSKSEILDWIEQNPTLTAKRDIAKAFGIKGAARIDLKRVLKELEAEGHLEKRQRSYQDPDRLPPVSVLLVTGPDKDGDLFAKPMEWHGQGAEPVVLLIPRDSDPALGEGDRILARLTLVKGEEHHYEARLIRRIGSNPKKVLGIFRKAAEGGRIVPIDKGADREWRVGADHTHGAKDGELVEAEQAGPKASIITLTMDKNGVPQDVDTRVAIAAEIVQKAMEKGFGTERIFIDAIVLPVKVPNAQAQPGNILAAMDQIRYLADPAPHMTVGLSNVSQGARERSLINRIFLAMAASHGLDSAIVDVLDEKLMNVVATAEMLRNKQIYSDSFLKVHGN
;
A
#
# COMPACT_ATOMS: atom_id res chain seq x y z
N MET A 1 45.68 16.64 -10.09
CA MET A 1 44.76 17.27 -9.10
C MET A 1 43.38 17.32 -9.74
N SER A 2 42.36 16.72 -9.11
CA SER A 2 40.98 16.79 -9.63
C SER A 2 40.47 18.22 -9.52
N LYS A 3 40.15 18.86 -10.64
CA LYS A 3 39.61 20.23 -10.67
C LYS A 3 38.22 20.21 -10.03
N ILE A 4 38.00 21.06 -9.03
CA ILE A 4 36.69 21.20 -8.38
C ILE A 4 35.79 22.02 -9.31
N PRO A 5 34.56 21.57 -9.63
CA PRO A 5 33.63 22.32 -10.46
C PRO A 5 33.18 23.59 -9.75
N SER A 6 32.94 24.63 -10.53
CA SER A 6 32.38 25.89 -10.06
C SER A 6 30.91 25.74 -9.66
N LYS A 7 30.40 26.73 -8.91
CA LYS A 7 29.02 26.77 -8.44
C LYS A 7 28.01 26.73 -9.59
N SER A 8 28.26 27.48 -10.67
CA SER A 8 27.41 27.49 -11.88
C SER A 8 27.40 26.14 -12.59
N GLU A 9 28.56 25.51 -12.77
CA GLU A 9 28.65 24.20 -13.43
C GLU A 9 27.87 23.11 -12.69
N ILE A 10 27.81 23.18 -11.35
CA ILE A 10 27.01 22.26 -10.53
C ILE A 10 25.51 22.51 -10.74
N LEU A 11 25.08 23.78 -10.79
CA LEU A 11 23.67 24.13 -10.98
C LEU A 11 23.18 23.74 -12.38
N ASP A 12 23.95 24.06 -13.42
CA ASP A 12 23.63 23.71 -14.80
C ASP A 12 23.50 22.19 -14.98
N TRP A 13 24.38 21.42 -14.32
CA TRP A 13 24.31 19.97 -14.37
C TRP A 13 23.08 19.40 -13.65
N ILE A 14 22.69 19.98 -12.50
CA ILE A 14 21.48 19.58 -11.77
C ILE A 14 20.22 19.87 -12.59
N GLU A 15 20.17 21.02 -13.26
CA GLU A 15 19.06 21.40 -14.14
C GLU A 15 18.92 20.45 -15.34
N GLN A 16 20.04 20.03 -15.93
CA GLN A 16 20.07 19.09 -17.05
C GLN A 16 19.83 17.63 -16.64
N ASN A 17 19.96 17.28 -15.35
CA ASN A 17 19.85 15.91 -14.85
C ASN A 17 18.92 15.81 -13.63
N PRO A 18 17.61 16.12 -13.80
CA PRO A 18 16.66 16.26 -12.69
C PRO A 18 16.40 14.97 -11.89
N THR A 19 16.77 13.80 -12.42
CA THR A 19 16.64 12.49 -11.76
C THR A 19 17.91 12.04 -11.01
N LEU A 20 19.02 12.76 -11.13
CA LEU A 20 20.34 12.39 -10.59
C LEU A 20 20.82 13.40 -9.53
N THR A 21 19.98 13.65 -8.53
CA THR A 21 20.20 14.71 -7.52
C THR A 21 21.05 14.29 -6.33
N ALA A 22 21.47 13.03 -6.24
CA ALA A 22 22.27 12.58 -5.11
C ALA A 22 23.71 13.10 -5.20
N LYS A 23 24.31 13.41 -4.04
CA LYS A 23 25.71 13.87 -3.94
C LYS A 23 26.71 12.92 -4.62
N ARG A 24 26.38 11.63 -4.67
CA ARG A 24 27.21 10.61 -5.33
C ARG A 24 27.20 10.76 -6.85
N ASP A 25 26.07 11.18 -7.41
CA ASP A 25 25.89 11.32 -8.86
C ASP A 25 26.62 12.56 -9.37
N ILE A 26 26.51 13.68 -8.64
CA ILE A 26 27.33 14.89 -8.86
C ILE A 26 28.83 14.53 -8.75
N ALA A 27 29.25 13.81 -7.71
CA ALA A 27 30.64 13.39 -7.56
C ALA A 27 31.12 12.48 -8.71
N LYS A 28 30.24 11.64 -9.28
CA LYS A 28 30.54 10.77 -10.41
C LYS A 28 30.65 11.56 -11.70
N ALA A 29 29.75 12.50 -11.95
CA ALA A 29 29.73 13.36 -13.13
C ALA A 29 31.00 14.21 -13.26
N PHE A 30 31.49 14.75 -12.14
CA PHE A 30 32.71 15.57 -12.10
C PHE A 30 33.98 14.78 -11.77
N GLY A 31 33.92 13.44 -11.74
CA GLY A 31 35.12 12.59 -11.52
C GLY A 31 35.78 12.77 -10.14
N ILE A 32 35.03 13.18 -9.12
CA ILE A 32 35.53 13.52 -7.79
C ILE A 32 35.64 12.28 -6.90
N LYS A 33 36.87 11.94 -6.48
CA LYS A 33 37.19 10.75 -5.70
C LYS A 33 38.02 11.09 -4.45
N GLY A 34 37.96 10.22 -3.44
CA GLY A 34 38.79 10.33 -2.23
C GLY A 34 38.60 11.65 -1.48
N ALA A 35 39.72 12.27 -1.09
CA ALA A 35 39.74 13.50 -0.29
C ALA A 35 39.06 14.70 -0.95
N ALA A 36 39.01 14.76 -2.29
CA ALA A 36 38.36 15.84 -3.05
C ALA A 36 36.83 15.89 -2.86
N ARG A 37 36.22 14.84 -2.26
CA ARG A 37 34.81 14.86 -1.86
C ARG A 37 34.52 15.85 -0.73
N ILE A 38 35.53 16.18 0.07
CA ILE A 38 35.41 17.17 1.15
C ILE A 38 35.19 18.57 0.55
N ASP A 39 35.91 18.90 -0.53
CA ASP A 39 35.76 20.17 -1.22
C ASP A 39 34.42 20.30 -1.95
N LEU A 40 33.95 19.23 -2.61
CA LEU A 40 32.60 19.20 -3.18
C LEU A 40 31.53 19.46 -2.10
N LYS A 41 31.69 18.85 -0.92
CA LYS A 41 30.76 19.04 0.21
C LYS A 41 30.75 20.50 0.68
N ARG A 42 31.89 21.19 0.64
CA ARG A 42 32.01 22.62 0.98
C ARG A 42 31.27 23.49 -0.05
N VAL A 43 31.51 23.29 -1.34
CA VAL A 43 30.84 24.05 -2.42
C VAL A 43 29.33 23.83 -2.39
N LEU A 44 28.86 22.59 -2.19
CA LEU A 44 27.43 22.30 -2.06
C LEU A 44 26.78 22.97 -0.82
N LYS A 45 27.54 23.15 0.27
CA LYS A 45 27.06 23.84 1.48
C LYS A 45 27.01 25.36 1.29
N GLU A 46 27.90 25.92 0.48
CA GLU A 46 27.87 27.33 0.12
C GLU A 46 26.70 27.66 -0.81
N LEU A 47 26.46 26.83 -1.83
CA LEU A 47 25.27 26.92 -2.68
C LEU A 47 23.97 26.78 -1.88
N GLU A 48 24.00 25.99 -0.80
CA GLU A 48 22.89 25.88 0.15
C GLU A 48 22.69 27.15 0.99
N ALA A 49 23.77 27.75 1.48
CA ALA A 49 23.71 29.01 2.22
C ALA A 49 23.27 30.20 1.34
N GLU A 50 23.59 30.16 0.04
CA GLU A 50 23.20 31.16 -0.95
C GLU A 50 21.77 30.96 -1.49
N GLY A 51 21.05 29.93 -1.03
CA GLY A 51 19.66 29.66 -1.43
C GLY A 51 19.51 29.01 -2.81
N HIS A 52 20.61 28.68 -3.47
CA HIS A 52 20.61 28.00 -4.77
C HIS A 52 20.38 26.48 -4.65
N LEU A 53 20.66 25.90 -3.48
CA LEU A 53 20.43 24.48 -3.19
C LEU A 53 19.77 24.28 -1.82
N GLU A 54 18.49 23.96 -1.77
CA GLU A 54 17.92 23.53 -0.49
C GLU A 54 18.44 22.14 -0.10
N LYS A 55 19.06 22.03 1.09
CA LYS A 55 19.29 20.73 1.71
C LYS A 55 17.97 20.15 2.16
N ARG A 56 17.32 19.45 1.24
CA ARG A 56 16.15 18.63 1.54
C ARG A 56 16.61 17.33 2.17
N GLN A 57 16.86 17.38 3.48
CA GLN A 57 16.76 16.18 4.29
C GLN A 57 15.30 15.76 4.33
N ARG A 58 15.03 14.53 3.88
CA ARG A 58 13.82 13.74 4.14
C ARG A 58 12.55 14.32 3.52
N SER A 59 11.96 13.50 2.65
CA SER A 59 10.64 13.65 2.05
C SER A 59 9.62 14.26 3.00
N TYR A 60 9.31 15.54 2.79
CA TYR A 60 7.97 16.04 3.03
C TYR A 60 7.25 15.86 1.70
N GLN A 61 6.31 14.91 1.65
CA GLN A 61 5.29 14.92 0.61
C GLN A 61 4.60 16.28 0.71
N ASP A 62 4.62 17.03 -0.38
CA ASP A 62 3.77 18.20 -0.54
C ASP A 62 2.33 17.73 -0.30
N PRO A 63 1.62 18.20 0.73
CA PRO A 63 0.26 17.74 1.05
C PRO A 63 -0.69 17.86 -0.15
N ASP A 64 -0.38 18.77 -1.06
CA ASP A 64 -1.11 19.00 -2.30
C ASP A 64 -0.52 18.21 -3.49
N ARG A 65 0.13 17.06 -3.22
CA ARG A 65 0.58 16.14 -4.27
C ARG A 65 0.26 14.69 -3.98
N LEU A 66 -0.14 13.98 -5.04
CA LEU A 66 -0.36 12.55 -4.95
C LEU A 66 0.98 11.79 -4.81
N PRO A 67 1.00 10.69 -4.05
CA PRO A 67 2.13 9.78 -4.01
C PRO A 67 2.48 9.27 -5.42
N PRO A 68 3.79 9.06 -5.75
CA PRO A 68 4.22 8.59 -7.06
C PRO A 68 3.62 7.23 -7.47
N VAL A 69 3.13 6.44 -6.53
CA VAL A 69 2.29 5.27 -6.80
C VAL A 69 1.01 5.43 -6.00
N SER A 70 -0.13 5.44 -6.69
CA SER A 70 -1.43 5.69 -6.07
C SER A 70 -2.49 4.73 -6.62
N VAL A 71 -3.50 4.46 -5.78
CA VAL A 71 -4.71 3.77 -6.22
C VAL A 71 -5.66 4.78 -6.84
N LEU A 72 -6.08 4.52 -8.08
CA LEU A 72 -6.98 5.38 -8.83
C LEU A 72 -8.26 4.64 -9.20
N LEU A 73 -9.35 5.40 -9.31
CA LEU A 73 -10.61 4.97 -9.90
C LEU A 73 -10.73 5.55 -11.31
N VAL A 74 -10.87 4.69 -12.31
CA VAL A 74 -11.07 5.09 -13.71
C VAL A 74 -12.44 5.75 -13.86
N THR A 75 -12.45 6.99 -14.37
CA THR A 75 -13.68 7.77 -14.60
C THR A 75 -14.26 7.60 -16.00
N GLY A 76 -13.58 6.85 -16.86
CA GLY A 76 -13.98 6.58 -18.24
C GLY A 76 -13.28 7.48 -19.26
N PRO A 77 -13.49 7.21 -20.55
CA PRO A 77 -12.97 8.04 -21.64
C PRO A 77 -13.76 9.34 -21.77
N ASP A 78 -13.08 10.40 -22.20
CA ASP A 78 -13.73 11.65 -22.61
C ASP A 78 -14.28 11.59 -24.05
N LYS A 79 -14.59 12.74 -24.64
CA LYS A 79 -15.14 12.84 -26.00
C LYS A 79 -14.11 12.48 -27.09
N ASP A 80 -12.83 12.64 -26.78
CA ASP A 80 -11.72 12.38 -27.69
C ASP A 80 -11.17 10.95 -27.52
N GLY A 81 -11.68 10.22 -26.51
CA GLY A 81 -11.35 8.82 -26.22
C GLY A 81 -10.23 8.66 -25.20
N ASP A 82 -9.77 9.76 -24.59
CA ASP A 82 -8.71 9.76 -23.59
C ASP A 82 -9.27 9.29 -22.25
N LEU A 83 -8.59 8.31 -21.64
CA LEU A 83 -9.03 7.70 -20.38
C LEU A 83 -8.53 8.51 -19.17
N PHE A 84 -9.47 8.94 -18.33
CA PHE A 84 -9.16 9.64 -17.08
C PHE A 84 -9.37 8.77 -15.85
N ALA A 85 -8.71 9.14 -14.77
CA ALA A 85 -8.88 8.56 -13.46
C ALA A 85 -8.75 9.63 -12.37
N LYS A 86 -9.30 9.31 -11.20
CA LYS A 86 -9.20 10.14 -10.00
C LYS A 86 -8.59 9.35 -8.84
N PRO A 87 -7.85 9.98 -7.92
CA PRO A 87 -7.29 9.28 -6.78
C PRO A 87 -8.39 8.73 -5.87
N MET A 88 -8.16 7.56 -5.28
CA MET A 88 -9.05 7.04 -4.23
C MET A 88 -8.78 7.72 -2.86
N GLU A 89 -7.62 8.37 -2.72
CA GLU A 89 -7.21 9.07 -1.52
C GLU A 89 -6.55 10.40 -1.90
N TRP A 90 -7.12 11.50 -1.41
CA TRP A 90 -6.60 12.85 -1.58
C TRP A 90 -6.68 13.61 -0.25
N HIS A 91 -5.52 14.03 0.25
CA HIS A 91 -5.38 14.74 1.53
C HIS A 91 -5.03 16.22 1.36
N GLY A 92 -4.95 16.71 0.13
CA GLY A 92 -4.66 18.11 -0.18
C GLY A 92 -5.85 19.03 0.05
N GLN A 93 -5.59 20.32 0.24
CA GLN A 93 -6.63 21.32 0.47
C GLN A 93 -7.18 21.91 -0.85
N GLY A 94 -6.52 21.63 -1.97
CA GLY A 94 -6.90 22.07 -3.31
C GLY A 94 -7.93 21.16 -4.00
N ALA A 95 -8.26 21.52 -5.25
CA ALA A 95 -9.09 20.69 -6.12
C ALA A 95 -8.49 19.29 -6.29
N GLU A 96 -9.36 18.27 -6.31
CA GLU A 96 -8.94 16.89 -6.52
C GLU A 96 -8.20 16.77 -7.86
N PRO A 97 -6.97 16.24 -7.88
CA PRO A 97 -6.17 16.20 -9.09
C PRO A 97 -6.74 15.22 -10.12
N VAL A 98 -6.90 15.73 -11.34
CA VAL A 98 -7.27 14.95 -12.53
C VAL A 98 -6.05 14.20 -13.06
N VAL A 99 -6.20 12.89 -13.32
CA VAL A 99 -5.13 12.02 -13.79
C VAL A 99 -5.46 11.45 -15.16
N LEU A 100 -4.63 11.71 -16.16
CA LEU A 100 -4.73 11.12 -17.49
C LEU A 100 -4.02 9.75 -17.51
N LEU A 101 -4.68 8.71 -18.01
CA LEU A 101 -4.09 7.39 -18.18
C LEU A 101 -3.35 7.29 -19.50
N ILE A 102 -2.11 6.81 -19.45
CA ILE A 102 -1.30 6.55 -20.64
C ILE A 102 -1.16 5.03 -20.82
N PRO A 103 -2.16 4.35 -21.41
CA PRO A 103 -2.14 2.91 -21.63
C PRO A 103 -1.03 2.49 -22.58
N ARG A 104 -0.61 1.23 -22.50
CA ARG A 104 0.23 0.55 -23.48
C ARG A 104 -0.56 -0.53 -24.19
N ASP A 105 -0.12 -0.93 -25.38
CA ASP A 105 -0.76 -2.02 -26.14
C ASP A 105 -0.84 -3.35 -25.38
N SER A 106 0.06 -3.57 -24.41
CA SER A 106 0.07 -4.76 -23.54
C SER A 106 -0.89 -4.68 -22.35
N ASP A 107 -1.41 -3.49 -22.04
CA ASP A 107 -2.25 -3.28 -20.86
C ASP A 107 -3.66 -3.85 -21.10
N PRO A 108 -4.31 -4.42 -20.08
CA PRO A 108 -5.69 -4.87 -20.20
C PRO A 108 -6.62 -3.69 -20.48
N ALA A 109 -7.72 -3.94 -21.19
CA ALA A 109 -8.76 -2.93 -21.40
C ALA A 109 -9.30 -2.45 -20.03
N LEU A 110 -9.34 -1.13 -19.86
CA LEU A 110 -9.86 -0.44 -18.68
C LEU A 110 -11.20 0.22 -19.02
N GLY A 111 -12.16 0.11 -18.12
CA GLY A 111 -13.46 0.76 -18.21
C GLY A 111 -13.74 1.69 -17.04
N GLU A 112 -14.75 2.55 -17.18
CA GLU A 112 -15.26 3.37 -16.09
C GLU A 112 -15.62 2.48 -14.88
N GLY A 113 -15.21 2.92 -13.68
CA GLY A 113 -15.40 2.19 -12.43
C GLY A 113 -14.29 1.19 -12.09
N ASP A 114 -13.35 0.93 -13.01
CA ASP A 114 -12.20 0.10 -12.70
C ASP A 114 -11.29 0.75 -11.66
N ARG A 115 -10.86 -0.03 -10.68
CA ARG A 115 -9.81 0.37 -9.74
C ARG A 115 -8.46 -0.08 -10.30
N ILE A 116 -7.46 0.78 -10.21
CA ILE A 116 -6.13 0.49 -10.73
C ILE A 116 -5.05 0.96 -9.75
N LEU A 117 -3.91 0.26 -9.76
CA LEU A 117 -2.68 0.79 -9.19
C LEU A 117 -1.88 1.40 -10.32
N ALA A 118 -1.52 2.67 -10.20
CA ALA A 118 -0.79 3.38 -11.23
C ALA A 118 0.42 4.13 -10.66
N ARG A 119 1.47 4.23 -11.48
CA ARG A 119 2.59 5.14 -11.24
C ARG A 119 2.25 6.49 -11.81
N LEU A 120 2.32 7.52 -10.99
CA LEU A 120 2.03 8.90 -11.33
C LEU A 120 3.30 9.66 -11.71
N THR A 121 3.19 10.46 -12.76
CA THR A 121 4.15 11.49 -13.13
C THR A 121 3.44 12.83 -13.08
N LEU A 122 3.94 13.76 -12.27
CA LEU A 122 3.40 15.12 -12.24
C LEU A 122 3.72 15.82 -13.57
N VAL A 123 2.71 16.38 -14.22
CA VAL A 123 2.86 17.14 -15.46
C VAL A 123 2.36 18.56 -15.28
N LYS A 124 2.91 19.49 -16.06
CA LYS A 124 2.43 20.88 -16.11
C LYS A 124 1.47 20.99 -17.29
N GLY A 125 0.18 20.78 -17.04
CA GLY A 125 -0.89 20.91 -18.02
C GLY A 125 -2.09 21.61 -17.41
N GLU A 126 -2.93 22.24 -18.25
CA GLU A 126 -4.16 22.90 -17.80
C GLU A 126 -5.35 21.94 -17.71
N GLU A 127 -5.32 20.79 -18.42
CA GLU A 127 -6.42 19.82 -18.45
C GLU A 127 -6.26 18.66 -17.44
N HIS A 128 -5.02 18.26 -17.14
CA HIS A 128 -4.73 17.22 -16.16
C HIS A 128 -3.44 17.52 -15.39
N HIS A 129 -3.39 17.03 -14.16
CA HIS A 129 -2.30 17.33 -13.22
C HIS A 129 -1.24 16.22 -13.22
N TYR A 130 -1.65 14.99 -13.53
CA TYR A 130 -0.78 13.83 -13.53
C TYR A 130 -1.02 12.97 -14.77
N GLU A 131 0.04 12.36 -15.26
CA GLU A 131 -0.02 11.20 -16.14
C GLU A 131 0.17 9.92 -15.32
N ALA A 132 -0.68 8.93 -15.56
CA ALA A 132 -0.65 7.64 -14.90
C ALA A 132 -0.23 6.53 -15.86
N ARG A 133 0.82 5.80 -15.48
CA ARG A 133 1.17 4.52 -16.10
C ARG A 133 0.57 3.39 -15.29
N LEU A 134 -0.24 2.56 -15.93
CA LEU A 134 -0.82 1.38 -15.31
C LEU A 134 0.31 0.49 -14.77
N ILE A 135 0.30 0.27 -13.45
CA ILE A 135 1.05 -0.84 -12.86
C ILE A 135 0.19 -2.10 -13.02
N ARG A 136 -1.12 -2.00 -12.75
CA ARG A 136 -2.11 -3.08 -12.93
C ARG A 136 -3.54 -2.65 -12.58
N ARG A 137 -4.51 -3.48 -12.98
CA ARG A 137 -5.90 -3.42 -12.55
C ARG A 137 -6.10 -4.11 -11.18
N ILE A 138 -6.98 -3.55 -10.36
CA ILE A 138 -7.34 -4.00 -9.02
C ILE A 138 -8.77 -4.53 -9.05
N GLY A 139 -9.03 -5.67 -8.40
CA GLY A 139 -10.40 -6.18 -8.20
C GLY A 139 -10.93 -7.10 -9.30
N SER A 140 -10.15 -8.10 -9.74
CA SER A 140 -10.74 -9.23 -10.48
C SER A 140 -11.66 -9.99 -9.54
N ASN A 141 -12.98 -9.86 -9.73
CA ASN A 141 -13.98 -10.65 -9.02
C ASN A 141 -13.64 -12.15 -9.06
N PRO A 142 -13.91 -12.91 -7.98
CA PRO A 142 -13.76 -14.35 -7.99
C PRO A 142 -14.55 -14.94 -9.17
N LYS A 143 -14.02 -16.02 -9.77
CA LYS A 143 -14.68 -16.70 -10.89
C LYS A 143 -16.05 -17.19 -10.44
N LYS A 144 -17.10 -16.51 -10.93
CA LYS A 144 -18.49 -16.87 -10.73
C LYS A 144 -18.83 -18.06 -11.63
N VAL A 145 -19.58 -19.01 -11.08
CA VAL A 145 -20.08 -20.22 -11.71
C VAL A 145 -21.60 -20.10 -11.73
N LEU A 146 -22.20 -20.20 -12.92
CA LEU A 146 -23.64 -20.26 -13.08
C LEU A 146 -24.08 -21.72 -13.30
N GLY A 147 -25.10 -22.17 -12.60
CA GLY A 147 -25.60 -23.53 -12.78
C GLY A 147 -26.86 -23.85 -11.99
N ILE A 148 -27.39 -25.05 -12.18
CA ILE A 148 -28.56 -25.53 -11.46
C ILE A 148 -28.09 -26.19 -10.15
N PHE A 149 -28.59 -25.71 -9.02
CA PHE A 149 -28.35 -26.32 -7.72
C PHE A 149 -29.13 -27.63 -7.60
N ARG A 150 -28.44 -28.71 -7.21
CA ARG A 150 -28.99 -30.02 -6.93
C ARG A 150 -28.73 -30.38 -5.48
N LYS A 151 -29.80 -30.56 -4.70
CA LYS A 151 -29.70 -30.82 -3.26
C LYS A 151 -29.21 -32.25 -3.01
N ALA A 152 -28.37 -32.42 -1.99
CA ALA A 152 -27.88 -33.70 -1.49
C ALA A 152 -28.05 -33.78 0.04
N ALA A 153 -27.69 -34.92 0.63
CA ALA A 153 -27.80 -35.13 2.08
C ALA A 153 -26.95 -34.13 2.90
N GLU A 154 -25.76 -33.75 2.41
CA GLU A 154 -24.86 -32.79 3.06
C GLU A 154 -24.63 -31.53 2.20
N GLY A 155 -25.71 -30.85 1.84
CA GLY A 155 -25.68 -29.63 1.04
C GLY A 155 -26.15 -29.88 -0.39
N GLY A 156 -25.25 -29.80 -1.37
CA GLY A 156 -25.61 -30.04 -2.76
C GLY A 156 -24.46 -29.92 -3.75
N ARG A 157 -24.82 -29.78 -5.03
CA ARG A 157 -23.89 -29.52 -6.13
C ARG A 157 -24.48 -28.56 -7.14
N ILE A 158 -23.64 -27.87 -7.88
CA ILE A 158 -24.03 -26.99 -8.97
C ILE A 158 -23.64 -27.66 -10.28
N VAL A 159 -24.64 -27.89 -11.11
CA VAL A 159 -24.49 -28.47 -12.44
C VAL A 159 -24.44 -27.32 -13.46
N PRO A 160 -23.37 -27.17 -14.25
CA PRO A 160 -23.26 -26.08 -15.21
C PRO A 160 -24.36 -26.15 -16.28
N ILE A 161 -24.80 -24.99 -16.75
CA ILE A 161 -25.78 -24.88 -17.85
C ILE A 161 -25.13 -24.63 -19.22
N ASP A 162 -23.84 -24.30 -19.24
CA ASP A 162 -23.11 -24.00 -20.46
C ASP A 162 -22.78 -25.25 -21.27
N LYS A 163 -23.03 -25.19 -22.59
CA LYS A 163 -22.69 -26.27 -23.53
C LYS A 163 -21.17 -26.44 -23.60
N GLY A 164 -20.64 -27.48 -22.96
CA GLY A 164 -19.22 -27.85 -22.97
C GLY A 164 -18.53 -27.81 -21.60
N ALA A 165 -19.20 -27.36 -20.55
CA ALA A 165 -18.71 -27.45 -19.17
C ALA A 165 -19.16 -28.78 -18.53
N ASP A 166 -18.21 -29.66 -18.21
CA ASP A 166 -18.45 -30.96 -17.54
C ASP A 166 -18.13 -30.93 -16.03
N ARG A 167 -17.70 -29.78 -15.51
CA ARG A 167 -17.31 -29.68 -14.09
C ARG A 167 -18.51 -29.36 -13.22
N GLU A 168 -18.98 -30.36 -12.48
CA GLU A 168 -19.88 -30.17 -11.33
C GLU A 168 -19.11 -29.60 -10.13
N TRP A 169 -19.76 -28.71 -9.37
CA TRP A 169 -19.17 -28.09 -8.18
C TRP A 169 -19.90 -28.57 -6.93
N ARG A 170 -19.17 -28.93 -5.87
CA ARG A 170 -19.78 -29.30 -4.59
C ARG A 170 -20.05 -28.06 -3.73
N VAL A 171 -21.21 -28.04 -3.10
CA VAL A 171 -21.63 -27.00 -2.15
C VAL A 171 -21.85 -27.65 -0.81
N GLY A 172 -21.04 -27.27 0.19
CA GLY A 172 -21.23 -27.73 1.56
C GLY A 172 -22.54 -27.20 2.16
N ALA A 173 -23.10 -27.90 3.14
CA ALA A 173 -24.38 -27.53 3.77
C ALA A 173 -24.42 -26.07 4.23
N ASP A 174 -23.34 -25.58 4.85
CA ASP A 174 -23.20 -24.22 5.38
C ASP A 174 -23.14 -23.13 4.28
N HIS A 175 -22.88 -23.52 3.04
CA HIS A 175 -22.71 -22.62 1.89
C HIS A 175 -23.87 -22.72 0.89
N THR A 176 -24.98 -23.37 1.28
CA THR A 176 -26.15 -23.49 0.41
C THR A 176 -26.95 -22.19 0.34
N HIS A 177 -26.81 -21.29 1.33
CA HIS A 177 -27.53 -20.01 1.42
C HIS A 177 -29.05 -20.10 1.16
N GLY A 178 -29.66 -21.24 1.49
CA GLY A 178 -31.10 -21.48 1.29
C GLY A 178 -31.52 -21.92 -0.11
N ALA A 179 -30.58 -22.18 -1.03
CA ALA A 179 -30.86 -22.66 -2.38
C ALA A 179 -31.68 -23.96 -2.37
N LYS A 180 -32.70 -24.02 -3.22
CA LYS A 180 -33.58 -25.19 -3.37
C LYS A 180 -33.18 -26.03 -4.57
N ASP A 181 -33.54 -27.30 -4.53
CA ASP A 181 -33.28 -28.21 -5.65
C ASP A 181 -33.92 -27.70 -6.93
N GLY A 182 -33.14 -27.63 -8.01
CA GLY A 182 -33.57 -27.15 -9.32
C GLY A 182 -33.46 -25.65 -9.54
N GLU A 183 -33.06 -24.86 -8.53
CA GLU A 183 -32.87 -23.41 -8.71
C GLU A 183 -31.62 -23.09 -9.53
N LEU A 184 -31.72 -22.07 -10.39
CA LEU A 184 -30.56 -21.48 -11.03
C LEU A 184 -29.82 -20.63 -10.00
N VAL A 185 -28.56 -20.93 -9.78
CA VAL A 185 -27.71 -20.26 -8.80
C VAL A 185 -26.45 -19.71 -9.45
N GLU A 186 -25.99 -18.58 -8.92
CA GLU A 186 -24.65 -18.08 -9.12
C GLU A 186 -23.83 -18.41 -7.87
N ALA A 187 -22.65 -19.00 -8.05
CA ALA A 187 -21.77 -19.35 -6.95
C ALA A 187 -20.34 -18.95 -7.24
N GLU A 188 -19.57 -18.73 -6.18
CA GLU A 188 -18.12 -18.52 -6.25
C GLU A 188 -17.39 -19.72 -5.67
N GLN A 189 -16.20 -20.01 -6.19
CA GLN A 189 -15.38 -21.07 -5.63
C GLN A 189 -14.96 -20.68 -4.21
N ALA A 190 -15.32 -21.50 -3.22
CA ALA A 190 -14.90 -21.29 -1.84
C ALA A 190 -13.37 -21.32 -1.73
N GLY A 191 -12.81 -20.25 -1.18
CA GLY A 191 -11.40 -20.12 -0.86
C GLY A 191 -10.92 -21.06 0.25
N PRO A 192 -9.61 -21.03 0.53
CA PRO A 192 -9.06 -21.71 1.70
C PRO A 192 -9.74 -21.26 3.01
N LYS A 193 -10.00 -22.22 3.90
CA LYS A 193 -10.67 -21.95 5.19
C LYS A 193 -9.80 -21.15 6.18
N ALA A 194 -8.48 -21.23 6.06
CA ALA A 194 -7.55 -20.51 6.92
C ALA A 194 -7.28 -19.09 6.39
N SER A 195 -7.03 -18.16 7.31
CA SER A 195 -6.46 -16.85 6.99
C SER A 195 -4.96 -16.96 6.70
N ILE A 196 -4.42 -16.01 5.95
CA ILE A 196 -3.00 -15.96 5.58
C ILE A 196 -2.38 -14.65 6.02
N ILE A 197 -1.19 -14.72 6.63
CA ILE A 197 -0.32 -13.57 6.85
C ILE A 197 0.69 -13.51 5.71
N THR A 198 0.85 -12.32 5.15
CA THR A 198 1.68 -12.06 3.97
C THR A 198 2.62 -10.91 4.27
N LEU A 199 3.87 -11.02 3.84
CA LEU A 199 4.91 -10.04 4.16
C LEU A 199 5.17 -9.15 2.95
N THR A 200 5.23 -7.82 3.13
CA THR A 200 5.59 -6.89 2.04
C THR A 200 7.10 -6.92 1.75
N MET A 201 7.61 -8.07 1.31
CA MET A 201 9.00 -8.26 0.87
C MET A 201 9.03 -9.06 -0.43
N ASP A 202 10.10 -8.89 -1.18
CA ASP A 202 10.39 -9.67 -2.37
C ASP A 202 11.80 -10.28 -2.30
N LYS A 203 12.28 -10.82 -3.42
CA LYS A 203 13.64 -11.35 -3.58
C LYS A 203 14.75 -10.31 -3.35
N ASN A 204 14.44 -9.02 -3.43
CA ASN A 204 15.37 -7.92 -3.20
C ASN A 204 15.42 -7.50 -1.73
N GLY A 205 14.52 -8.04 -0.89
CA GLY A 205 14.50 -7.85 0.55
C GLY A 205 13.34 -6.99 1.03
N VAL A 206 13.53 -6.36 2.20
CA VAL A 206 12.52 -5.49 2.81
C VAL A 206 12.59 -4.09 2.18
N PRO A 207 11.50 -3.60 1.57
CA PRO A 207 11.47 -2.26 0.98
C PRO A 207 11.79 -1.17 2.01
N GLN A 208 12.37 -0.07 1.56
CA GLN A 208 12.73 1.06 2.44
C GLN A 208 11.78 2.25 2.30
N ASP A 209 10.99 2.29 1.23
CA ASP A 209 10.04 3.34 0.86
C ASP A 209 8.58 2.84 0.87
N VAL A 210 7.65 3.79 0.89
CA VAL A 210 6.19 3.53 0.94
C VAL A 210 5.69 2.89 -0.34
N ASP A 211 6.02 3.49 -1.49
CA ASP A 211 5.51 3.13 -2.81
C ASP A 211 5.81 1.66 -3.15
N THR A 212 7.02 1.20 -2.86
CA THR A 212 7.41 -0.20 -3.10
C THR A 212 6.66 -1.16 -2.18
N ARG A 213 6.40 -0.79 -0.92
CA ARG A 213 5.59 -1.63 -0.01
C ARG A 213 4.16 -1.78 -0.53
N VAL A 214 3.55 -0.68 -0.96
CA VAL A 214 2.19 -0.67 -1.51
C VAL A 214 2.12 -1.49 -2.80
N ALA A 215 3.11 -1.36 -3.69
CA ALA A 215 3.18 -2.16 -4.91
C ALA A 215 3.24 -3.67 -4.64
N ILE A 216 4.08 -4.09 -3.68
CA ILE A 216 4.19 -5.50 -3.26
C ILE A 216 2.91 -5.97 -2.57
N ALA A 217 2.38 -5.18 -1.62
CA ALA A 217 1.14 -5.49 -0.89
C ALA A 217 -0.01 -5.75 -1.86
N ALA A 218 -0.13 -4.90 -2.86
CA ALA A 218 -1.12 -5.07 -3.88
C ALA A 218 -0.85 -6.39 -4.65
N GLU A 219 0.40 -6.73 -5.01
CA GLU A 219 0.70 -7.93 -5.82
C GLU A 219 0.29 -9.18 -5.05
N ILE A 220 0.54 -9.16 -3.75
CA ILE A 220 0.09 -10.18 -2.80
C ILE A 220 -1.43 -10.30 -2.81
N VAL A 221 -2.18 -9.20 -2.65
CA VAL A 221 -3.66 -9.21 -2.64
C VAL A 221 -4.19 -9.87 -3.90
N GLN A 222 -3.70 -9.47 -5.07
CA GLN A 222 -4.12 -10.04 -6.34
C GLN A 222 -3.85 -11.54 -6.41
N LYS A 223 -2.61 -11.97 -6.12
CA LYS A 223 -2.25 -13.39 -6.16
C LYS A 223 -3.05 -14.21 -5.16
N ALA A 224 -3.34 -13.67 -3.98
CA ALA A 224 -4.16 -14.32 -2.98
C ALA A 224 -5.61 -14.48 -3.48
N MET A 225 -6.20 -13.44 -4.07
CA MET A 225 -7.53 -13.50 -4.69
C MET A 225 -7.58 -14.49 -5.86
N GLU A 226 -6.55 -14.54 -6.72
CA GLU A 226 -6.43 -15.54 -7.80
C GLU A 226 -6.39 -16.98 -7.27
N LYS A 227 -5.89 -17.17 -6.04
CA LYS A 227 -5.88 -18.44 -5.30
C LYS A 227 -7.16 -18.68 -4.48
N GLY A 228 -8.15 -17.80 -4.60
CA GLY A 228 -9.46 -17.89 -3.96
C GLY A 228 -9.51 -17.34 -2.54
N PHE A 229 -8.47 -16.67 -2.02
CA PHE A 229 -8.57 -16.00 -0.74
C PHE A 229 -9.44 -14.74 -0.88
N GLY A 230 -10.55 -14.69 -0.14
CA GLY A 230 -11.28 -13.45 0.10
C GLY A 230 -10.40 -12.45 0.85
N THR A 231 -10.61 -11.16 0.60
CA THR A 231 -9.76 -10.09 1.16
C THR A 231 -9.85 -10.02 2.68
N GLU A 232 -10.98 -10.41 3.25
CA GLU A 232 -11.21 -10.57 4.70
C GLU A 232 -10.36 -11.68 5.34
N ARG A 233 -9.68 -12.51 4.55
CA ARG A 233 -8.77 -13.57 5.02
C ARG A 233 -7.31 -13.25 4.79
N ILE A 234 -7.01 -12.10 4.20
CA ILE A 234 -5.65 -11.67 3.87
C ILE A 234 -5.20 -10.69 4.95
N PHE A 235 -4.14 -11.04 5.67
CA PHE A 235 -3.45 -10.16 6.62
C PHE A 235 -2.13 -9.73 6.00
N ILE A 236 -1.96 -8.43 5.78
CA ILE A 236 -0.74 -7.85 5.22
C ILE A 236 0.13 -7.32 6.37
N ASP A 237 1.34 -7.84 6.49
CA ASP A 237 2.39 -7.33 7.36
C ASP A 237 3.34 -6.44 6.57
N ALA A 238 3.31 -5.15 6.89
CA ALA A 238 4.17 -4.13 6.31
C ALA A 238 5.63 -4.23 6.78
N ILE A 239 6.02 -5.29 7.51
CA ILE A 239 7.35 -5.60 8.00
C ILE A 239 7.95 -4.47 8.83
N VAL A 240 7.62 -4.51 10.12
CA VAL A 240 8.19 -3.60 11.12
C VAL A 240 9.68 -3.86 11.32
N LEU A 241 10.49 -2.81 11.16
CA LEU A 241 11.93 -2.83 11.38
C LEU A 241 12.31 -2.21 12.73
N PRO A 242 13.40 -2.67 13.39
CA PRO A 242 13.80 -2.10 14.67
C PRO A 242 14.29 -0.66 14.56
N VAL A 243 13.74 0.26 15.35
CA VAL A 243 14.08 1.70 15.27
C VAL A 243 15.53 2.01 15.62
N LYS A 244 16.21 1.11 16.35
CA LYS A 244 17.60 1.29 16.78
C LYS A 244 18.59 1.07 15.64
N VAL A 245 18.24 0.33 14.57
CA VAL A 245 19.21 0.05 13.51
C VAL A 245 19.50 1.31 12.69
N PRO A 246 20.74 1.47 12.17
CA PRO A 246 21.09 2.62 11.36
C PRO A 246 20.11 2.81 10.19
N ASN A 247 19.69 4.06 9.95
CA ASN A 247 18.76 4.45 8.89
C ASN A 247 17.31 3.92 9.03
N ALA A 248 16.93 3.21 10.11
CA ALA A 248 15.57 2.71 10.29
C ALA A 248 14.62 3.68 11.01
N GLN A 249 15.09 4.83 11.51
CA GLN A 249 14.23 5.79 12.23
C GLN A 249 13.04 6.31 11.42
N ALA A 250 13.15 6.37 10.08
CA ALA A 250 12.05 6.78 9.22
C ALA A 250 11.05 5.65 8.93
N GLN A 251 11.41 4.39 9.22
CA GLN A 251 10.60 3.22 8.87
C GLN A 251 9.24 3.20 9.56
N PRO A 252 9.08 3.54 10.86
CA PRO A 252 7.76 3.63 11.46
C PRO A 252 6.79 4.55 10.68
N GLY A 253 7.23 5.74 10.29
CA GLY A 253 6.41 6.67 9.49
C GLY A 253 6.07 6.11 8.10
N ASN A 254 7.05 5.52 7.42
CA ASN A 254 6.82 4.88 6.11
C ASN A 254 5.84 3.71 6.20
N ILE A 255 5.88 2.93 7.27
CA ILE A 255 4.97 1.81 7.49
C ILE A 255 3.54 2.32 7.69
N LEU A 256 3.35 3.35 8.53
CA LEU A 256 2.03 3.95 8.76
C LEU A 256 1.43 4.52 7.46
N ALA A 257 2.23 5.26 6.69
CA ALA A 257 1.80 5.78 5.39
C ALA A 257 1.46 4.66 4.38
N ALA A 258 2.20 3.54 4.41
CA ALA A 258 1.88 2.39 3.58
C ALA A 258 0.56 1.72 4.01
N MET A 259 0.29 1.62 5.31
CA MET A 259 -0.98 1.06 5.82
C MET A 259 -2.19 1.86 5.34
N ASP A 260 -2.11 3.19 5.35
CA ASP A 260 -3.17 4.05 4.83
C ASP A 260 -3.47 3.75 3.36
N GLN A 261 -2.45 3.64 2.51
CA GLN A 261 -2.66 3.38 1.08
C GLN A 261 -3.13 1.95 0.79
N ILE A 262 -2.64 0.97 1.55
CA ILE A 262 -2.93 -0.46 1.34
C ILE A 262 -4.43 -0.75 1.49
N ARG A 263 -5.15 -0.02 2.35
CA ARG A 263 -6.59 -0.23 2.55
C ARG A 263 -7.43 0.01 1.30
N TYR A 264 -6.95 0.81 0.35
CA TYR A 264 -7.69 1.12 -0.88
C TYR A 264 -7.45 0.09 -1.99
N LEU A 265 -6.57 -0.90 -1.74
CA LEU A 265 -6.23 -1.93 -2.72
C LEU A 265 -7.35 -2.93 -2.96
N ALA A 266 -8.38 -2.98 -2.12
CA ALA A 266 -9.55 -3.83 -2.36
C ALA A 266 -10.75 -3.34 -1.56
N ASP A 267 -11.92 -3.92 -1.84
CA ASP A 267 -13.16 -3.69 -1.11
C ASP A 267 -13.94 -5.02 -1.01
N PRO A 268 -14.05 -5.61 0.20
CA PRO A 268 -13.53 -5.09 1.46
C PRO A 268 -11.99 -5.05 1.49
N ALA A 269 -11.44 -4.12 2.27
CA ALA A 269 -9.99 -3.96 2.42
C ALA A 269 -9.35 -5.20 3.08
N PRO A 270 -8.10 -5.55 2.73
CA PRO A 270 -7.36 -6.58 3.46
C PRO A 270 -7.08 -6.12 4.91
N HIS A 271 -6.93 -7.09 5.82
CA HIS A 271 -6.51 -6.82 7.19
C HIS A 271 -5.03 -6.40 7.25
N MET A 272 -4.69 -5.55 8.22
CA MET A 272 -3.33 -5.10 8.47
C MET A 272 -2.82 -5.69 9.78
N THR A 273 -1.69 -6.40 9.71
CA THR A 273 -1.05 -7.00 10.88
C THR A 273 0.40 -6.55 11.03
N VAL A 274 0.94 -6.66 12.24
CA VAL A 274 2.37 -6.42 12.49
C VAL A 274 2.94 -7.34 13.57
N GLY A 275 4.18 -7.77 13.39
CA GLY A 275 5.03 -8.22 14.49
C GLY A 275 5.47 -7.04 15.37
N LEU A 276 4.68 -6.67 16.38
CA LEU A 276 4.86 -5.42 17.12
C LEU A 276 6.23 -5.30 17.79
N SER A 277 6.69 -6.37 18.44
CA SER A 277 7.93 -6.37 19.23
C SER A 277 9.20 -6.11 18.41
N ASN A 278 9.13 -6.23 17.08
CA ASN A 278 10.22 -5.92 16.16
C ASN A 278 10.59 -4.43 16.19
N VAL A 279 9.61 -3.51 16.37
CA VAL A 279 9.87 -2.06 16.36
C VAL A 279 10.90 -1.66 17.40
N SER A 280 10.88 -2.33 18.56
CA SER A 280 11.71 -2.00 19.71
C SER A 280 12.92 -2.91 19.91
N GLN A 281 13.20 -3.83 18.98
CA GLN A 281 14.29 -4.79 19.14
C GLN A 281 15.63 -4.08 19.40
N GLY A 282 16.28 -4.44 20.51
CA GLY A 282 17.56 -3.86 20.96
C GLY A 282 17.46 -2.48 21.63
N ALA A 283 16.29 -1.85 21.67
CA ALA A 283 16.08 -0.60 22.42
C ALA A 283 15.95 -0.86 23.93
N ARG A 284 16.17 0.18 24.75
CA ARG A 284 16.03 0.12 26.22
C ARG A 284 14.55 0.13 26.62
N GLU A 285 13.80 1.13 26.16
CA GLU A 285 12.41 1.36 26.56
C GLU A 285 11.41 0.59 25.68
N ARG A 286 11.56 -0.74 25.60
CA ARG A 286 10.84 -1.56 24.61
C ARG A 286 9.33 -1.49 24.73
N SER A 287 8.80 -1.67 25.94
CA SER A 287 7.35 -1.67 26.18
C SER A 287 6.74 -0.32 25.83
N LEU A 288 7.42 0.80 26.14
CA LEU A 288 6.92 2.13 25.78
C LEU A 288 6.86 2.30 24.26
N ILE A 289 7.92 1.94 23.54
CA ILE A 289 7.96 2.04 22.07
C ILE A 289 6.85 1.18 21.44
N ASN A 290 6.69 -0.06 21.90
CA ASN A 290 5.65 -0.97 21.39
C ASN A 290 4.25 -0.37 21.56
N ARG A 291 3.93 0.13 22.77
CA ARG A 291 2.62 0.71 23.09
C ARG A 291 2.30 1.93 22.23
N ILE A 292 3.25 2.86 22.11
CA ILE A 292 3.07 4.08 21.31
C ILE A 292 2.92 3.73 19.82
N PHE A 293 3.77 2.85 19.30
CA PHE A 293 3.68 2.44 17.91
C PHE A 293 2.36 1.71 17.60
N LEU A 294 1.88 0.85 18.49
CA LEU A 294 0.59 0.18 18.33
C LEU A 294 -0.57 1.19 18.25
N ALA A 295 -0.61 2.19 19.13
CA ALA A 295 -1.63 3.23 19.11
C ALA A 295 -1.62 4.03 17.79
N MET A 296 -0.43 4.39 17.31
CA MET A 296 -0.26 5.04 16.01
C MET A 296 -0.72 4.12 14.88
N ALA A 297 -0.25 2.88 14.83
CA ALA A 297 -0.63 1.94 13.78
C ALA A 297 -2.14 1.67 13.74
N ALA A 298 -2.79 1.60 14.91
CA ALA A 298 -4.24 1.47 14.99
C ALA A 298 -4.96 2.63 14.30
N SER A 299 -4.50 3.89 14.41
CA SER A 299 -5.14 5.01 13.70
C SER A 299 -4.95 4.96 12.19
N HIS A 300 -3.90 4.27 11.71
CA HIS A 300 -3.58 4.07 10.29
C HIS A 300 -4.12 2.76 9.72
N GLY A 301 -5.14 2.17 10.35
CA GLY A 301 -5.84 1.00 9.80
C GLY A 301 -5.36 -0.36 10.32
N LEU A 302 -4.39 -0.42 11.24
CA LEU A 302 -4.03 -1.68 11.90
C LEU A 302 -5.24 -2.27 12.66
N ASP A 303 -5.49 -3.55 12.47
CA ASP A 303 -6.57 -4.30 13.11
C ASP A 303 -6.14 -5.68 13.65
N SER A 304 -4.87 -6.05 13.45
CA SER A 304 -4.25 -7.24 14.03
C SER A 304 -2.81 -6.94 14.46
N ALA A 305 -2.31 -7.62 15.49
CA ALA A 305 -0.90 -7.52 15.87
C ALA A 305 -0.44 -8.77 16.64
N ILE A 306 0.78 -9.21 16.37
CA ILE A 306 1.48 -10.21 17.18
C ILE A 306 2.17 -9.46 18.32
N VAL A 307 1.67 -9.65 19.55
CA VAL A 307 2.04 -8.85 20.73
C VAL A 307 2.33 -9.72 21.94
N ASP A 308 2.97 -9.12 22.95
CA ASP A 308 3.02 -9.68 24.30
C ASP A 308 1.73 -9.34 25.05
N VAL A 309 0.82 -10.30 25.13
CA VAL A 309 -0.49 -10.14 25.78
C VAL A 309 -0.39 -10.05 27.31
N LEU A 310 0.77 -10.37 27.90
CA LEU A 310 0.99 -10.25 29.34
C LEU A 310 1.39 -8.83 29.76
N ASP A 311 1.67 -7.95 28.80
CA ASP A 311 1.84 -6.52 29.07
C ASP A 311 0.47 -5.85 29.26
N GLU A 312 -0.03 -5.81 30.50
CA GLU A 312 -1.33 -5.20 30.85
C GLU A 312 -1.47 -3.77 30.32
N LYS A 313 -0.39 -2.98 30.34
CA LYS A 313 -0.40 -1.60 29.86
C LYS A 313 -0.50 -1.53 28.34
N LEU A 314 0.00 -2.54 27.63
CA LEU A 314 -0.22 -2.68 26.18
C LEU A 314 -1.66 -3.06 25.87
N MET A 315 -2.25 -3.99 26.62
CA MET A 315 -3.65 -4.36 26.45
C MET A 315 -4.60 -3.19 26.76
N ASN A 316 -4.25 -2.35 27.74
CA ASN A 316 -4.98 -1.10 27.99
C ASN A 316 -4.94 -0.16 26.79
N VAL A 317 -3.81 -0.08 26.08
CA VAL A 317 -3.71 0.72 24.85
C VAL A 317 -4.57 0.14 23.73
N VAL A 318 -4.63 -1.19 23.56
CA VAL A 318 -5.54 -1.85 22.60
C VAL A 318 -6.98 -1.44 22.86
N ALA A 319 -7.47 -1.69 24.08
CA ALA A 319 -8.84 -1.39 24.48
C ALA A 319 -9.18 0.11 24.31
N THR A 320 -8.26 0.99 24.71
CA THR A 320 -8.44 2.44 24.56
C THR A 320 -8.49 2.84 23.08
N ALA A 321 -7.61 2.28 22.23
CA ALA A 321 -7.57 2.59 20.81
C ALA A 321 -8.84 2.10 20.08
N GLU A 322 -9.36 0.92 20.43
CA GLU A 322 -10.63 0.41 19.86
C GLU A 322 -11.82 1.29 20.24
N MET A 323 -11.91 1.68 21.52
CA MET A 323 -12.93 2.61 22.00
C MET A 323 -12.85 3.96 21.28
N LEU A 324 -11.66 4.58 21.20
CA LEU A 324 -11.48 5.87 20.53
C LEU A 324 -11.77 5.81 19.02
N ARG A 325 -11.63 4.64 18.40
CA ARG A 325 -11.98 4.38 16.99
C ARG A 325 -13.45 4.00 16.80
N ASN A 326 -14.28 4.13 17.84
CA ASN A 326 -15.70 3.79 17.82
C ASN A 326 -15.97 2.32 17.44
N LYS A 327 -15.01 1.42 17.71
CA LYS A 327 -15.21 -0.04 17.56
C LYS A 327 -15.91 -0.65 18.78
N GLN A 328 -15.88 0.06 19.90
CA GLN A 328 -16.53 -0.32 21.14
C GLN A 328 -17.25 0.90 21.74
N ILE A 329 -18.45 0.70 22.26
CA ILE A 329 -19.21 1.74 22.95
C ILE A 329 -18.48 2.10 24.26
N TYR A 330 -18.37 3.40 24.53
CA TYR A 330 -17.78 3.90 25.77
C TYR A 330 -18.52 3.38 27.02
N SER A 331 -17.73 3.01 28.02
CA SER A 331 -18.17 2.70 29.38
C SER A 331 -17.03 3.03 30.33
N ASP A 332 -17.31 3.49 31.54
CA ASP A 332 -16.29 3.72 32.58
C ASP A 332 -15.43 2.48 32.85
N SER A 333 -15.96 1.29 32.55
CA SER A 333 -15.27 0.00 32.69
C SER A 333 -14.75 -0.60 31.38
N PHE A 334 -14.51 0.21 30.33
CA PHE A 334 -14.10 -0.28 29.00
C PHE A 334 -12.85 -1.20 29.02
N LEU A 335 -11.91 -0.96 29.94
CA LEU A 335 -10.73 -1.81 30.11
C LEU A 335 -11.05 -3.24 30.58
N LYS A 336 -12.16 -3.45 31.30
CA LYS A 336 -12.56 -4.78 31.79
C LYS A 336 -13.10 -5.69 30.68
N VAL A 337 -13.44 -5.14 29.52
CA VAL A 337 -13.98 -5.93 28.40
C VAL A 337 -12.90 -6.80 27.74
N HIS A 338 -11.62 -6.45 27.92
CA HIS A 338 -10.48 -7.19 27.35
C HIS A 338 -9.64 -7.94 28.41
N GLY A 339 -9.97 -7.82 29.70
CA GLY A 339 -9.32 -8.54 30.78
C GLY A 339 -10.20 -9.70 31.24
N ASN A 340 -9.69 -10.93 31.14
CA ASN A 340 -10.25 -12.08 31.85
C ASN A 340 -10.01 -11.95 33.36
#